data_AF-A0A7J6ED55-F1
#
_entry.id   AF-A0A7J6ED55-F1
#
_cell.length_a   1.000
_cell.length_b   1.000
_cell.length_c   1.000
_cell.angle_alpha   90.00
_cell.angle_beta   90.00
_cell.angle_gamma   90.00
#
_symmetry.space_group_name_H-M   'P 1'
#
loop_
_entity.id
_entity.type
_entity.pdbx_description
1 polymer ?
#
loop_
_entity_poly.entity_id
_entity_poly.type
_entity_poly.pdbx_seq_one_letter_code
_entity_poly.pdbx_strand_id
1 'polypeptide(L)'
;MDWGFVGKAWEKWASFNVASSSSSSSSGEAALKGAILINYDPTGPSRLLSIIAEQEGIKANPIQMNHLLDFIKRDKLTTQTFTIAHNQCMYCKTKQ
;
A
#
# COMPACT_ATOMS: atom_id res chain seq x y z
N MET A 1 3.39 -18.22 -14.26
CA MET A 1 2.41 -17.70 -13.28
C MET A 1 1.33 -16.98 -14.07
N ASP A 2 0.06 -17.30 -13.85
CA ASP A 2 -1.06 -16.63 -14.55
C ASP A 2 -1.43 -15.34 -13.82
N TRP A 3 -1.04 -14.21 -14.41
CA TRP A 3 -1.28 -12.88 -13.82
C TRP A 3 -2.77 -12.52 -13.75
N GLY A 4 -3.61 -13.11 -14.62
CA GLY A 4 -5.06 -12.92 -14.58
C GLY A 4 -5.70 -13.58 -13.36
N PHE A 5 -5.23 -14.76 -12.97
CA PHE A 5 -5.64 -15.44 -11.75
C PHE A 5 -5.20 -14.66 -10.50
N VAL A 6 -3.95 -14.19 -10.47
CA VAL A 6 -3.41 -13.38 -9.35
C VAL A 6 -4.23 -12.12 -9.16
N GLY A 7 -4.54 -11.39 -10.25
CA GLY A 7 -5.38 -10.20 -10.20
C GLY A 7 -6.78 -10.49 -9.63
N LYS A 8 -7.45 -11.55 -10.09
CA LYS A 8 -8.78 -11.94 -9.58
C LYS A 8 -8.76 -12.37 -8.12
N ALA A 9 -7.75 -13.13 -7.70
CA ALA A 9 -7.59 -13.55 -6.32
C ALA A 9 -7.30 -12.36 -5.40
N TRP A 10 -6.47 -11.42 -5.85
CA TRP A 10 -6.19 -10.18 -5.14
C TRP A 10 -7.43 -9.30 -5.02
N GLU A 11 -8.17 -9.08 -6.10
CA GLU A 11 -9.37 -8.23 -6.07
C GLU A 11 -10.44 -8.83 -5.14
N LYS A 12 -10.61 -10.15 -5.19
CA LYS A 12 -11.48 -10.85 -4.23
C LYS A 12 -11.01 -10.60 -2.79
N TRP A 13 -9.73 -10.79 -2.48
CA TRP A 13 -9.21 -10.52 -1.14
C TRP A 13 -9.41 -9.05 -0.72
N ALA A 14 -9.09 -8.10 -1.59
CA ALA A 14 -9.20 -6.67 -1.31
C ALA A 14 -10.65 -6.26 -1.04
N SER A 15 -11.61 -6.74 -1.84
CA SER A 15 -13.03 -6.44 -1.64
C SER A 15 -13.57 -6.88 -0.28
N PHE A 16 -13.07 -7.99 0.29
CA PHE A 16 -13.50 -8.48 1.61
C PHE A 16 -12.77 -7.81 2.78
N ASN A 17 -11.52 -7.36 2.59
CA ASN A 17 -10.64 -6.93 3.69
C ASN A 17 -10.42 -5.41 3.75
N VAL A 18 -10.56 -4.71 2.63
CA VAL A 18 -10.35 -3.24 2.52
C VAL A 18 -11.69 -2.52 2.64
N ALA A 19 -12.73 -3.05 2.00
CA ALA A 19 -14.08 -2.54 2.08
C ALA A 19 -14.90 -3.31 3.12
N SER A 20 -14.81 -2.91 4.39
CA SER A 20 -15.83 -3.28 5.37
C SER A 20 -16.00 -2.20 6.43
N SER A 21 -16.69 -1.13 6.05
CA SER A 21 -17.54 -0.36 6.98
C SER A 21 -18.95 -0.30 6.41
N SER A 22 -19.51 -1.44 5.98
CA SER A 22 -20.94 -1.57 5.68
C SER A 22 -21.68 -2.15 6.88
N SER A 23 -21.65 -1.44 7.99
CA SER A 23 -22.68 -1.59 9.02
C SER A 23 -22.60 -0.37 9.90
N SER A 24 -23.63 0.48 9.82
CA SER A 24 -24.17 1.40 10.84
C SER A 24 -23.60 1.31 12.26
N SER A 25 -22.30 1.50 12.45
CA SER A 25 -21.69 1.72 13.75
C SER A 25 -21.54 3.22 13.91
N SER A 26 -22.10 3.75 14.99
CA SER A 26 -21.97 5.13 15.46
C SER A 26 -20.54 5.49 15.88
N SER A 27 -19.54 4.83 15.31
CA SER A 27 -18.12 5.06 15.48
C SER A 27 -17.59 5.41 14.10
N GLY A 28 -17.02 6.60 13.92
CA GLY A 28 -16.57 7.16 12.65
C GLY A 28 -15.35 6.44 12.05
N GLU A 29 -15.39 5.12 11.97
CA GLU A 29 -14.31 4.27 11.50
C GLU A 29 -14.27 4.32 9.97
N ALA A 30 -13.40 5.18 9.47
CA ALA A 30 -13.21 5.41 8.04
C ALA A 30 -12.73 4.11 7.38
N ALA A 31 -13.52 3.62 6.42
CA ALA A 31 -13.13 2.49 5.58
C ALA A 31 -11.81 2.79 4.85
N LEU A 32 -10.98 1.76 4.71
CA LEU A 32 -9.76 1.86 3.92
C LEU A 32 -10.10 2.18 2.46
N LYS A 33 -9.29 3.05 1.83
CA LYS A 33 -9.53 3.54 0.47
C LYS A 33 -8.98 2.64 -0.64
N GLY A 34 -8.15 1.65 -0.29
CA GLY A 34 -7.48 0.80 -1.26
C GLY A 34 -6.42 -0.11 -0.64
N ALA A 35 -5.94 -1.09 -1.41
CA ALA A 35 -4.77 -1.90 -1.06
C ALA A 35 -3.81 -2.09 -2.24
N ILE A 36 -2.52 -2.21 -1.91
CA ILE A 36 -1.42 -2.51 -2.82
C ILE A 36 -0.59 -3.64 -2.20
N LEU A 37 -0.24 -4.65 -2.99
CA LEU A 37 0.69 -5.71 -2.62
C LEU A 37 2.04 -5.51 -3.30
N ILE A 38 3.09 -5.37 -2.50
CA ILE A 38 4.45 -5.12 -2.99
C ILE A 38 5.32 -6.35 -2.72
N ASN A 39 6.01 -6.86 -3.73
CA ASN A 39 7.11 -7.80 -3.52
C ASN A 39 8.33 -7.00 -3.09
N TYR A 40 8.73 -7.12 -1.84
CA TYR A 40 9.89 -6.41 -1.33
C TYR A 40 10.93 -7.39 -0.80
N ASP A 41 12.09 -7.43 -1.48
CA ASP A 41 13.29 -8.10 -1.00
C ASP A 41 14.28 -7.04 -0.47
N PRO A 42 14.54 -6.99 0.85
CA PRO A 42 15.48 -6.03 1.42
C PRO A 42 16.94 -6.30 1.05
N THR A 43 17.26 -7.52 0.59
CA THR A 43 18.61 -7.96 0.21
C THR A 43 18.85 -7.91 -1.30
N GLY A 44 17.76 -7.89 -2.08
CA GLY A 44 17.80 -7.79 -3.54
C GLY A 44 18.13 -6.38 -4.06
N PRO A 45 18.61 -6.24 -5.31
CA PRO A 45 18.91 -4.95 -5.91
C PRO A 45 17.64 -4.08 -5.95
N SER A 46 17.70 -2.89 -5.33
CA SER A 46 16.57 -1.98 -5.09
C SER A 46 15.82 -1.50 -6.34
N ARG A 47 16.34 -1.78 -7.54
CA ARG A 47 15.90 -1.18 -8.80
C ARG A 47 14.66 -1.85 -9.40
N LEU A 48 14.24 -3.00 -8.89
CA LEU A 48 13.10 -3.75 -9.43
C LEU A 48 12.02 -3.92 -8.36
N LEU A 49 11.39 -2.82 -7.96
CA LEU A 49 10.13 -2.91 -7.23
C LEU A 49 9.08 -3.55 -8.12
N SER A 50 8.69 -4.75 -7.75
CA SER A 50 7.59 -5.45 -8.42
C SER A 50 6.36 -5.27 -7.55
N ILE A 51 5.48 -4.37 -7.96
CA ILE A 51 4.11 -4.37 -7.47
C ILE A 51 3.49 -5.67 -7.98
N ILE A 52 3.05 -6.53 -7.07
CA ILE A 52 2.48 -7.84 -7.42
C ILE A 52 1.01 -7.67 -7.80
N ALA A 53 0.30 -6.77 -7.11
CA ALA A 53 -1.10 -6.48 -7.36
C ALA A 53 -1.53 -5.12 -6.78
N GLU A 54 -2.45 -4.47 -7.48
CA GLU A 54 -3.14 -3.24 -7.05
C GLU A 54 -4.64 -3.53 -7.04
N GLN A 55 -5.37 -3.03 -6.05
CA GLN A 55 -6.83 -3.06 -6.09
C GLN A 55 -7.32 -2.19 -7.27
N GLU A 56 -8.39 -2.61 -7.92
CA GLU A 56 -9.02 -1.83 -9.00
C GLU A 56 -9.32 -0.38 -8.54
N GLY A 57 -8.89 0.60 -9.36
CA GLY A 57 -9.03 2.02 -9.06
C GLY A 57 -7.83 2.66 -8.34
N ILE A 58 -6.91 1.87 -7.80
CA ILE A 58 -5.61 2.36 -7.33
C ILE A 58 -4.64 2.45 -8.51
N LYS A 59 -3.85 3.53 -8.55
CA LYS A 59 -2.76 3.74 -9.51
C LYS A 59 -1.49 4.06 -8.75
N ALA A 60 -0.77 3.03 -8.34
CA ALA A 60 0.49 3.21 -7.62
C ALA A 60 1.61 3.61 -8.58
N ASN A 61 2.28 4.73 -8.31
CA ASN A 61 3.42 5.16 -9.11
C ASN A 61 4.69 4.43 -8.61
N PRO A 62 5.44 3.71 -9.46
CA PRO A 62 6.66 3.00 -9.06
C PRO A 62 7.73 3.90 -8.41
N ILE A 63 7.85 5.15 -8.83
CA ILE A 63 8.79 6.13 -8.25
C ILE A 63 8.37 6.46 -6.82
N GLN A 64 7.08 6.67 -6.60
CA GLN A 64 6.52 6.95 -5.27
C GLN A 64 6.68 5.75 -4.32
N MET A 65 6.51 4.52 -4.81
CA MET A 65 6.74 3.31 -4.01
C MET A 65 8.22 3.12 -3.65
N ASN A 66 9.15 3.51 -4.54
CA ASN A 66 10.57 3.56 -4.20
C ASN A 66 10.86 4.53 -3.07
N HIS A 67 10.26 5.72 -3.09
CA HIS A 67 10.39 6.69 -2.00
C HIS A 67 9.84 6.14 -0.67
N LEU A 68 8.69 5.45 -0.70
CA LEU A 68 8.13 4.80 0.49
C LEU A 68 9.07 3.73 1.08
N LEU A 69 9.75 2.94 0.25
CA LEU A 69 10.64 1.89 0.72
C LEU A 69 12.01 2.41 1.15
N ASP A 70 12.56 3.42 0.45
CA ASP A 70 13.73 4.15 0.92
C ASP A 70 13.46 4.79 2.30
N PHE A 71 12.23 5.26 2.50
CA PHE A 71 11.75 5.76 3.78
C PHE A 71 11.74 4.65 4.85
N ILE A 72 11.17 3.47 4.56
CA ILE A 72 11.16 2.31 5.49
C ILE A 72 12.58 1.83 5.82
N LYS A 73 13.47 1.75 4.83
CA LYS A 73 14.86 1.26 4.97
C LYS A 73 15.72 2.11 5.90
N ARG A 74 15.51 3.42 5.92
CA ARG A 74 16.46 4.36 6.53
C ARG A 74 16.28 4.56 8.04
N ASP A 75 15.19 4.07 8.66
CA ASP A 75 14.81 4.24 10.09
C ASP A 75 15.03 5.66 10.67
N LYS A 76 15.18 6.68 9.80
CA LYS A 76 15.48 8.07 10.14
C LYS A 76 14.21 8.88 9.98
N LEU A 77 13.28 8.65 10.89
CA LEU A 77 11.87 9.00 10.70
C LEU A 77 11.35 9.96 11.76
N THR A 78 11.79 11.22 11.71
CA THR A 78 11.13 12.27 12.50
C THR A 78 10.37 13.28 11.66
N THR A 79 10.59 13.40 10.33
CA THR A 79 10.01 14.52 9.55
C THR A 79 9.80 14.30 8.04
N GLN A 80 10.00 13.11 7.48
CA GLN A 80 9.86 12.94 6.02
C GLN A 80 8.43 12.60 5.59
N THR A 81 7.96 13.29 4.55
CA THR A 81 6.71 12.99 3.85
C THR A 81 7.01 12.17 2.59
N PHE A 82 6.05 11.36 2.17
CA PHE A 82 6.07 10.67 0.88
C PHE A 82 4.72 10.83 0.20
N THR A 83 4.66 10.62 -1.11
CA THR A 83 3.41 10.70 -1.86
C THR A 83 2.94 9.28 -2.19
N ILE A 84 1.63 9.01 -2.08
CA ILE A 84 0.99 7.81 -2.65
C ILE A 84 -0.15 8.28 -3.55
N ALA A 85 -0.07 7.92 -4.84
CA ALA A 85 -0.91 8.43 -5.91
C ALA A 85 -0.89 9.97 -5.94
N HIS A 86 -1.94 10.61 -5.41
CA HIS A 86 -2.11 12.08 -5.35
C HIS A 86 -2.09 12.64 -3.92
N ASN A 87 -1.88 11.79 -2.91
CA ASN A 87 -1.91 12.21 -1.50
C ASN A 87 -0.50 12.31 -0.96
N GLN A 88 -0.19 13.43 -0.29
CA GLN A 88 1.01 13.55 0.52
C GLN A 88 0.73 12.96 1.91
N CYS A 89 1.52 11.96 2.28
CA CYS A 89 1.42 11.27 3.55
C CYS A 89 2.60 11.66 4.45
N MET A 90 2.32 11.88 5.73
CA MET A 90 3.33 12.04 6.76
C MET A 90 3.48 10.73 7.51
N TYR A 91 4.71 10.37 7.84
CA TYR A 91 4.93 9.19 8.67
C TYR A 91 4.66 9.47 10.14
N CYS A 92 3.95 8.53 10.75
CA CYS A 92 3.76 8.46 12.19
C CYS A 92 4.25 7.09 12.67
N LYS A 93 5.22 7.06 13.59
CA LYS A 93 5.62 5.81 14.26
C LYS A 93 4.59 5.48 15.33
N THR A 94 3.87 4.37 15.17
CA THR A 94 3.05 3.84 16.25
C THR A 94 3.97 3.27 17.33
N LYS A 95 3.83 3.73 18.57
CA LYS A 95 4.47 3.05 19.71
C LYS A 95 3.74 1.71 19.91
N GLN A 96 4.46 0.60 19.77
CA GLN A 96 4.01 -0.72 20.23
C GLN A 96 4.05 -0.76 21.75
#